data_AF-A0A351SRF2-F1
#
_entry.id   AF-A0A351SRF2-F1
#
_cell.length_a   1.000
_cell.length_b   1.000
_cell.length_c   1.000
_cell.angle_alpha   90.00
_cell.angle_beta   90.00
_cell.angle_gamma   90.00
#
_symmetry.space_group_name_H-M   'P 1'
#
loop_
_entity.id
_entity.type
_entity.pdbx_description
1 polymer ?
#
loop_
_entity_poly.entity_id
_entity_poly.type
_entity_poly.pdbx_seq_one_letter_code
_entity_poly.pdbx_strand_id
1 'polypeptide(L)'
;MQTAKKDLIIIDGYADKTVLDMISNLSIKVTLIVKTKSLIKDLDIKKYREQYDNLHLIYDDSFHDRYIILDRKEVYHCGASLNHAGNRTFSVNILEDKFVKENLIRNVEKLIERCLKCS
;
A
#
# COMPACT_ATOMS: atom_id res chain seq x y z
N MET A 1 5.03 -8.94 14.68
CA MET A 1 4.36 -8.75 13.38
C MET A 1 4.85 -9.85 12.46
N GLN A 2 3.94 -10.59 11.82
CA GLN A 2 4.34 -11.37 10.66
C GLN A 2 4.85 -10.37 9.62
N THR A 3 6.10 -10.50 9.20
CA THR A 3 6.67 -9.69 8.14
C THR A 3 6.33 -10.33 6.81
N ALA A 4 5.88 -9.53 5.84
CA ALA A 4 5.78 -10.00 4.46
C ALA A 4 7.15 -10.51 4.01
N LYS A 5 7.16 -11.68 3.36
CA LYS A 5 8.39 -12.34 2.91
C LYS A 5 8.65 -12.15 1.43
N LYS A 6 7.63 -11.81 0.64
CA LYS A 6 7.68 -11.71 -0.81
C LYS A 6 7.25 -10.34 -1.31
N ASP A 7 6.04 -9.91 -0.96
CA ASP A 7 5.46 -8.65 -1.43
C ASP A 7 4.52 -8.02 -0.39
N LEU A 8 4.46 -6.70 -0.45
CA LEU A 8 3.62 -5.87 0.41
C LEU A 8 2.77 -4.98 -0.49
N ILE A 9 1.46 -5.01 -0.32
CA ILE A 9 0.56 -4.06 -0.98
C ILE A 9 -0.04 -3.16 0.09
N ILE A 10 0.11 -1.85 -0.10
CA ILE A 10 -0.48 -0.82 0.77
C ILE A 10 -1.49 -0.06 -0.06
N ILE A 11 -2.71 0.03 0.47
CA ILE A 11 -3.78 0.86 -0.08
C ILE A 11 -4.02 1.97 0.93
N ASP A 12 -3.61 3.18 0.59
CA ASP A 12 -3.79 4.34 1.46
C ASP A 12 -3.92 5.62 0.65
N GLY A 13 -5.17 6.06 0.48
CA GLY A 13 -5.49 7.28 -0.25
C GLY A 13 -4.95 8.58 0.37
N TYR A 14 -4.42 8.54 1.59
CA TYR A 14 -3.88 9.69 2.32
C TYR A 14 -2.41 9.48 2.72
N ALA A 15 -1.72 8.53 2.08
CA ALA A 15 -0.28 8.37 2.24
C ALA A 15 0.44 9.66 1.82
N ASP A 16 1.45 10.04 2.60
CA ASP A 16 2.39 11.10 2.28
C ASP A 16 3.82 10.54 2.29
N LYS A 17 4.83 11.43 2.18
CA LYS A 17 6.25 11.04 2.17
C LYS A 17 6.65 10.16 3.36
N THR A 18 5.97 10.25 4.50
CA THR A 18 6.26 9.45 5.69
C THR A 18 6.07 7.96 5.41
N VAL A 19 5.08 7.61 4.57
CA VAL A 19 4.86 6.22 4.16
C VAL A 19 6.02 5.72 3.29
N LEU A 20 6.59 6.57 2.42
CA LEU A 20 7.80 6.24 1.66
C LEU A 20 8.98 5.94 2.62
N ASP A 21 9.19 6.79 3.61
CA ASP A 21 10.24 6.60 4.62
C ASP A 21 10.05 5.27 5.37
N MET A 22 8.82 4.91 5.73
CA MET A 22 8.50 3.63 6.39
C MET A 22 8.88 2.42 5.52
N ILE A 23 8.62 2.47 4.21
CA ILE A 23 8.87 1.33 3.31
C ILE A 23 10.30 1.30 2.76
N SER A 24 11.08 2.38 2.89
CA SER A 24 12.49 2.46 2.43
C SER A 24 13.39 1.35 2.99
N ASN A 25 13.16 0.95 4.24
CA ASN A 25 13.96 -0.06 4.94
C ASN A 25 13.57 -1.50 4.60
N LEU A 26 12.58 -1.70 3.71
CA LEU A 26 12.07 -3.01 3.37
C LEU A 26 12.79 -3.59 2.15
N SER A 27 13.38 -4.78 2.32
CA SER A 27 14.02 -5.54 1.22
C SER A 27 13.02 -6.36 0.38
N ILE A 28 11.75 -6.00 0.39
CA ILE A 28 10.67 -6.65 -0.37
C ILE A 28 10.06 -5.66 -1.36
N LYS A 29 9.46 -6.13 -2.45
CA LYS A 29 8.74 -5.25 -3.38
C LYS A 29 7.44 -4.76 -2.71
N VAL A 30 7.21 -3.46 -2.84
CA VAL A 30 6.06 -2.76 -2.26
C VAL A 30 5.24 -2.16 -3.39
N THR A 31 3.95 -2.50 -3.44
CA THR A 31 2.97 -1.79 -4.25
C THR A 31 2.21 -0.81 -3.38
N LEU A 32 2.32 0.47 -3.67
CA LEU A 32 1.62 1.54 -2.97
C LEU A 32 0.51 2.08 -3.87
N ILE A 33 -0.74 1.90 -3.47
CA ILE A 33 -1.94 2.39 -4.14
C ILE A 33 -2.42 3.62 -3.38
N VAL A 34 -2.40 4.78 -4.04
CA VAL A 34 -2.82 6.08 -3.51
C VAL A 34 -3.90 6.70 -4.38
N LYS A 35 -4.60 7.71 -3.86
CA LYS A 35 -5.55 8.50 -4.66
C LYS A 35 -4.82 9.27 -5.75
N THR A 36 -5.53 9.59 -6.83
CA THR A 36 -5.00 10.40 -7.94
C THR A 36 -4.53 11.78 -7.45
N LYS A 37 -5.24 12.36 -6.48
CA LYS A 37 -4.81 13.56 -5.74
C LYS A 37 -3.96 13.20 -4.53
N SER A 38 -2.85 12.52 -4.77
CA SER A 38 -1.93 12.07 -3.72
C SER A 38 -1.24 13.24 -3.00
N LEU A 39 -0.93 13.05 -1.71
CA LEU A 39 -0.09 13.98 -0.95
C LEU A 39 1.40 13.78 -1.23
N ILE A 40 1.77 12.67 -1.88
CA ILE A 40 3.14 12.38 -2.30
C ILE A 40 3.44 13.15 -3.58
N LYS A 41 4.47 14.00 -3.56
CA LYS A 41 4.86 14.81 -4.72
C LYS A 41 5.76 14.01 -5.65
N ASP A 42 5.74 14.33 -6.95
CA ASP A 42 6.61 13.70 -7.94
C ASP A 42 8.09 13.82 -7.60
N LEU A 43 8.50 14.94 -6.99
CA LEU A 43 9.87 15.13 -6.52
C LEU A 43 10.25 14.16 -5.40
N ASP A 44 9.31 13.84 -4.50
CA ASP A 44 9.53 12.86 -3.43
C ASP A 44 9.70 11.46 -4.03
N ILE A 45 8.86 11.09 -5.00
CA ILE A 45 8.96 9.82 -5.74
C ILE A 45 10.28 9.72 -6.50
N LYS A 46 10.70 10.80 -7.18
CA LYS A 46 11.96 10.82 -7.92
C LYS A 46 13.15 10.57 -7.01
N LYS A 47 13.25 11.32 -5.90
CA LYS A 47 14.31 11.15 -4.89
C LYS A 47 14.30 9.76 -4.28
N TYR A 48 13.11 9.23 -4.01
CA TYR A 48 12.96 7.88 -3.48
C TYR A 48 13.53 6.84 -4.43
N ARG A 49 13.16 6.91 -5.72
CA ARG A 49 13.62 5.96 -6.76
C ARG A 49 15.12 6.04 -7.06
N GLU A 50 15.76 7.17 -6.78
CA GLU A 50 17.23 7.31 -6.86
C GLU A 50 17.95 6.49 -5.79
N GLN A 51 17.29 6.20 -4.65
CA GLN A 51 17.87 5.50 -3.51
C GLN A 51 17.35 4.06 -3.35
N TYR A 52 16.09 3.81 -3.73
CA TYR A 52 15.39 2.55 -3.47
C TYR A 52 14.61 2.10 -4.72
N ASP A 53 14.80 0.84 -5.13
CA ASP A 53 14.09 0.21 -6.26
C ASP A 53 12.97 -0.74 -5.80
N ASN A 54 12.42 -0.56 -4.60
CA ASN A 54 11.40 -1.47 -4.07
C ASN A 54 9.95 -1.02 -4.35
N LEU A 55 9.72 0.17 -4.91
CA LEU A 55 8.39 0.77 -5.03
C LEU A 55 7.74 0.64 -6.42
N HIS A 56 6.54 0.05 -6.46
CA HIS A 56 5.57 0.18 -7.54
C HIS A 56 4.42 1.09 -7.09
N LEU A 57 4.27 2.25 -7.71
CA LEU A 57 3.25 3.25 -7.34
C LEU A 57 2.08 3.20 -8.31
N ILE A 58 0.85 3.11 -7.77
CA ILE A 58 -0.40 3.12 -8.53
C ILE A 58 -1.29 4.24 -8.01
N TYR A 59 -1.87 4.99 -8.92
CA TYR A 59 -2.88 6.01 -8.61
C TYR A 59 -4.26 5.48 -8.97
N ASP A 60 -5.13 5.31 -7.96
CA ASP A 60 -6.48 4.79 -8.14
C ASP A 60 -7.40 5.30 -7.01
N ASP A 61 -8.60 5.73 -7.38
CA ASP A 61 -9.58 6.33 -6.46
C ASP A 61 -10.70 5.34 -6.03
N SER A 62 -10.63 4.08 -6.45
CA SER A 62 -11.70 3.09 -6.19
C SER A 62 -11.76 2.59 -4.76
N PHE A 63 -10.70 2.80 -3.98
CA PHE A 63 -10.61 2.38 -2.58
C PHE A 63 -10.91 3.54 -1.63
N HIS A 64 -11.98 3.38 -0.84
CA HIS A 64 -12.28 4.30 0.27
C HIS A 64 -11.46 3.98 1.51
N ASP A 65 -11.42 2.70 1.89
CA ASP A 65 -10.75 2.22 3.09
C ASP A 65 -9.27 1.93 2.83
N ARG A 66 -8.54 1.65 3.92
CA ARG A 66 -7.09 1.47 3.89
C ARG A 66 -6.75 0.04 4.27
N TYR A 67 -5.86 -0.54 3.49
CA TYR A 67 -5.51 -1.94 3.64
C TYR A 67 -4.00 -2.15 3.54
N ILE A 68 -3.52 -3.12 4.30
CA ILE A 68 -2.19 -3.69 4.16
C ILE A 68 -2.37 -5.15 3.81
N ILE A 69 -1.80 -5.58 2.69
CA ILE A 69 -1.86 -6.96 2.22
C ILE A 69 -0.45 -7.52 2.24
N LEU A 70 -0.24 -8.59 3.02
CA LEU A 70 1.03 -9.28 3.14
C LEU A 70 1.01 -10.55 2.30
N ASP A 71 1.99 -10.69 1.41
CA ASP A 71 2.21 -11.88 0.57
C ASP A 71 0.95 -12.35 -0.17
N ARG A 72 0.04 -11.41 -0.47
CA ARG A 72 -1.29 -11.65 -1.08
C ARG A 72 -2.14 -12.69 -0.35
N LYS A 73 -1.99 -12.79 0.97
CA LYS A 73 -2.64 -13.83 1.80
C LYS A 73 -3.31 -13.28 3.03
N GLU A 74 -2.63 -12.37 3.72
CA GLU A 74 -3.13 -11.72 4.92
C GLU A 74 -3.53 -10.30 4.58
N VAL A 75 -4.70 -9.87 5.07
CA VAL A 75 -5.22 -8.52 4.85
C VAL A 75 -5.48 -7.91 6.20
N TYR A 76 -4.94 -6.72 6.39
CA TYR A 76 -5.21 -5.85 7.52
C TYR A 76 -6.00 -4.64 7.04
N HIS A 77 -7.05 -4.30 7.78
CA HIS A 77 -7.76 -3.03 7.63
C HIS A 77 -7.19 -2.02 8.62
N CYS A 78 -6.92 -0.80 8.14
CA CYS A 78 -6.40 0.31 8.93
C CYS A 78 -7.45 1.41 9.07
N GLY A 79 -7.82 1.74 10.30
CA GLY A 79 -8.80 2.81 10.58
C GLY A 79 -8.29 4.22 10.28
N ALA A 80 -7.00 4.39 10.04
CA ALA A 80 -6.37 5.67 9.70
C ALA A 80 -5.24 5.47 8.68
N SER A 81 -4.79 6.59 8.12
CA SER A 81 -3.63 6.62 7.22
C SER A 81 -2.36 6.18 7.96
N LEU A 82 -1.48 5.47 7.24
CA LEU A 82 -0.22 4.97 7.77
C LEU A 82 0.73 6.10 8.15
N ASN A 83 0.60 7.29 7.58
CA ASN A 83 1.38 8.46 8.00
C ASN A 83 1.10 8.89 9.46
N HIS A 84 0.04 8.38 10.08
CA HIS A 84 -0.26 8.59 11.49
C HIS A 84 0.29 7.49 12.40
N ALA A 85 0.85 6.41 11.84
CA ALA A 85 1.44 5.33 12.62
C ALA A 85 2.63 5.82 13.44
N GLY A 86 2.54 5.62 14.76
CA GLY A 86 3.53 6.10 15.74
C GLY A 86 3.28 7.51 16.29
N ASN A 87 2.39 8.29 15.68
CA ASN A 87 2.07 9.65 16.10
C ASN A 87 0.63 9.79 16.65
N ARG A 88 -0.28 8.90 16.26
CA ARG A 88 -1.68 8.88 16.72
C ARG A 88 -2.16 7.45 16.90
N THR A 89 -3.06 7.25 17.85
CA THR A 89 -3.71 5.95 18.07
C THR A 89 -4.73 5.68 16.96
N PHE A 90 -4.62 4.53 16.31
CA PHE A 90 -5.60 4.04 15.33
C PHE A 90 -5.74 2.52 15.40
N SER A 91 -6.85 1.99 14.88
CA SER A 91 -7.11 0.55 14.86
C SER A 91 -6.48 -0.12 13.64
N VAL A 92 -5.91 -1.30 13.88
CA VAL A 92 -5.48 -2.23 12.83
C VAL A 92 -6.14 -3.57 13.12
N ASN A 93 -6.94 -4.08 12.19
CA ASN A 93 -7.69 -5.33 12.36
C ASN A 93 -7.34 -6.30 11.23
N ILE A 94 -7.22 -7.58 11.56
CA ILE A 94 -7.09 -8.65 10.55
C ILE A 94 -8.47 -8.91 9.95
N LEU A 95 -8.55 -8.97 8.63
CA LEU A 95 -9.76 -9.39 7.92
C LEU A 95 -9.78 -10.91 7.81
N GLU A 96 -10.55 -11.57 8.68
CA GLU A 96 -10.61 -13.05 8.74
C GLU A 96 -11.61 -13.65 7.76
N ASP A 97 -12.64 -12.89 7.36
CA ASP A 97 -13.63 -13.38 6.41
C ASP A 97 -12.96 -13.73 5.07
N LYS A 98 -12.95 -15.02 4.76
CA LYS A 98 -12.26 -15.57 3.60
C LYS A 98 -12.82 -15.00 2.30
N PHE A 99 -14.13 -14.88 2.17
CA PHE A 99 -14.76 -14.42 0.93
C PHE A 99 -14.46 -12.94 0.66
N VAL A 100 -14.60 -12.09 1.68
CA VAL A 100 -14.28 -10.65 1.55
C VAL A 100 -12.80 -10.47 1.24
N LYS A 101 -11.93 -11.19 1.97
CA LYS A 101 -10.48 -11.15 1.78
C LYS A 101 -10.08 -11.56 0.36
N GLU A 102 -10.58 -12.68 -0.13
CA GLU A 102 -10.26 -13.19 -1.48
C GLU A 102 -10.77 -12.25 -2.58
N ASN A 103 -11.97 -11.67 -2.41
CA ASN A 103 -12.50 -10.71 -3.36
C ASN A 103 -11.69 -9.41 -3.38
N LEU A 104 -11.28 -8.90 -2.23
CA LEU A 104 -10.44 -7.71 -2.14
C LEU A 104 -9.09 -7.94 -2.83
N ILE A 105 -8.40 -9.04 -2.50
CA ILE A 105 -7.12 -9.40 -3.15
C ILE A 105 -7.31 -9.49 -4.66
N ARG A 106 -8.36 -10.19 -5.13
CA ARG A 106 -8.64 -10.32 -6.56
C ARG A 106 -8.87 -8.97 -7.25
N ASN A 107 -9.57 -8.04 -6.62
CA ASN A 107 -9.82 -6.71 -7.18
C ASN A 107 -8.52 -5.89 -7.28
N VAL A 108 -7.67 -5.99 -6.26
CA VAL A 108 -6.35 -5.36 -6.22
C VAL A 108 -5.42 -5.94 -7.29
N GLU A 109 -5.40 -7.27 -7.45
CA GLU A 109 -4.59 -7.92 -8.49
C GLU A 109 -5.03 -7.50 -9.90
N LYS A 110 -6.34 -7.46 -10.16
CA LYS A 110 -6.87 -6.97 -11.44
C LYS A 110 -6.45 -5.53 -11.74
N LEU A 111 -6.44 -4.67 -10.72
CA LEU A 111 -5.96 -3.29 -10.84
C LEU A 111 -4.47 -3.26 -11.22
N ILE A 112 -3.63 -4.00 -10.48
CA ILE A 112 -2.18 -4.06 -10.72
C ILE A 112 -1.90 -4.55 -12.14
N GLU A 113 -2.54 -5.65 -12.57
CA GLU A 113 -2.40 -6.19 -13.92
C GLU A 113 -2.80 -5.18 -15.00
N ARG A 114 -3.86 -4.41 -14.77
CA ARG A 114 -4.29 -3.36 -15.70
C ARG A 114 -3.25 -2.25 -15.83
N CYS A 115 -2.65 -1.82 -14.72
CA CYS A 115 -1.63 -0.77 -14.72
C CYS A 115 -0.33 -1.23 -15.41
N LEU A 116 0.08 -2.48 -15.20
CA LEU A 116 1.28 -3.04 -15.83
C LEU A 116 1.17 -3.16 -17.36
N LYS A 117 -0.03 -3.37 -17.91
CA LYS A 117 -0.25 -3.45 -19.37
C LYS A 117 -0.23 -2.09 -20.06
N CYS A 118 -0.34 -1.00 -19.31
CA CYS A 118 -0.35 0.38 -19.81
C CYS A 118 1.00 1.11 -19.60
N SER A 119 1.99 0.44 -19.00
CA SER A 119 3.33 0.96 -18.68
C SER A 119 4.34 0.58 -19.76
#